data_AF-A0AA41W150-F1
#
_entry.id   AF-A0AA41W150-F1
#
_cell.length_a   1.000
_cell.length_b   1.000
_cell.length_c   1.000
_cell.angle_alpha   90.00
_cell.angle_beta   90.00
_cell.angle_gamma   90.00
#
_symmetry.space_group_name_H-M   'P 1'
#
loop_
_entity.id
_entity.type
_entity.pdbx_description
1 polymer ?
#
loop_
_entity_poly.entity_id
_entity_poly.type
_entity_poly.pdbx_seq_one_letter_code
_entity_poly.pdbx_strand_id
1 'polypeptide(L)' 'MDMVLVTQYFDTMKEIGATSKSSAVFIPHGPGAVRDVATQIRDGLLQASSSN' A
#
# COMPACT_ATOMS: atom_id res chain seq x y z
N MET A 1 13.70 19.37 10.97
CA MET A 1 13.67 18.31 9.94
C MET A 1 12.39 17.47 10.02
N ASP A 2 11.70 17.39 11.16
CA ASP A 2 10.48 16.55 11.27
C ASP A 2 9.27 17.08 10.50
N MET A 3 9.08 18.39 10.47
CA MET A 3 7.95 18.99 9.76
C MET A 3 8.00 18.74 8.25
N VAL A 4 9.20 18.70 7.66
CA VAL A 4 9.40 18.46 6.21
C VAL A 4 8.97 17.04 5.81
N LEU A 5 9.30 16.04 6.61
CA LEU A 5 8.94 14.64 6.36
C LEU A 5 7.43 14.41 6.48
N VAL A 6 6.79 15.09 7.43
CA VAL A 6 5.34 15.06 7.61
C VAL A 6 4.63 15.73 6.43
N THR A 7 5.08 16.91 6.00
CA THR A 7 4.49 17.60 4.84
C THR A 7 4.65 16.78 3.57
N GLN A 8 5.83 16.19 3.34
CA GLN A 8 6.06 15.32 2.19
C GLN A 8 5.12 14.10 2.18
N TYR A 9 4.91 13.45 3.32
CA TYR A 9 3.96 12.35 3.44
C TYR A 9 2.53 12.77 3.02
N PHE A 10 2.06 13.92 3.52
CA PHE A 10 0.75 14.45 3.16
C PHE A 10 0.65 14.87 1.69
N ASP A 11 1.71 15.44 1.11
CA ASP A 11 1.75 15.79 -0.31
C ASP A 11 1.67 14.54 -1.19
N THR A 12 2.42 13.47 -0.87
CA THR A 12 2.29 12.18 -1.57
C THR A 12 0.90 11.56 -1.42
N MET A 13 0.28 11.61 -0.22
CA MET A 13 -1.08 11.10 -0.03
C MET A 13 -2.11 11.91 -0.83
N LYS A 14 -1.94 13.23 -0.93
CA LYS A 14 -2.80 14.11 -1.73
C LYS A 14 -2.68 13.78 -3.23
N GLU A 15 -1.48 13.54 -3.73
CA GLU A 15 -1.24 13.16 -5.14
C GLU A 15 -1.86 11.79 -5.48
N ILE A 16 -1.72 10.81 -4.57
CA ILE A 16 -2.37 9.50 -4.68
C ILE A 16 -3.89 9.64 -4.72
N GLY A 17 -4.46 10.42 -3.80
CA GLY A 17 -5.91 10.65 -3.72
C GLY A 17 -6.49 11.46 -4.89
N ALA A 18 -5.70 12.35 -5.50
CA ALA A 18 -6.10 13.13 -6.67
C ALA A 18 -6.13 12.29 -7.96
N THR A 19 -5.39 11.18 -8.01
CA THR A 19 -5.34 10.27 -9.17
C THR A 19 -6.43 9.20 -9.05
N SER A 20 -7.70 9.58 -9.30
CA SER A 20 -8.92 8.75 -9.14
C SER A 20 -9.00 7.43 -9.94
N LYS A 21 -7.91 6.97 -10.57
CA LYS A 21 -7.84 5.69 -11.31
C LYS A 21 -6.89 4.67 -10.67
N SER A 22 -6.28 4.99 -9.53
CA SER A 22 -5.32 4.10 -8.85
C SER A 22 -5.89 3.62 -7.50
N SER A 23 -5.88 2.31 -7.27
CA SER A 23 -6.14 1.74 -5.95
C SER A 23 -4.87 1.77 -5.12
N ALA A 24 -4.87 2.51 -4.01
CA ALA A 24 -3.73 2.57 -3.08
C ALA A 24 -4.00 1.72 -1.84
N VAL A 25 -3.02 0.92 -1.44
CA VAL A 25 -3.07 0.10 -0.22
C VAL A 25 -1.97 0.58 0.72
N PHE A 26 -2.35 1.08 1.89
CA PHE A 26 -1.41 1.47 2.93
C PHE A 26 -0.95 0.24 3.70
N ILE A 27 0.35 -0.02 3.70
CA ILE A 27 0.96 -1.13 4.44
C ILE A 27 1.47 -0.59 5.77
N PRO A 28 1.04 -1.14 6.91
CA PRO A 28 1.62 -0.80 8.21
C PRO A 28 3.14 -0.94 8.16
N HIS A 29 3.87 0.06 8.63
CA HIS A 29 5.33 0.01 8.68
C HIS A 29 5.75 -0.64 10.00
N GLY A 30 6.37 -1.81 9.89
CA GLY A 30 6.91 -2.56 11.01
C GLY A 30 7.74 -3.74 10.50
N PRO A 31 8.76 -4.21 11.23
CA PRO A 31 9.54 -5.37 10.82
C PRO A 31 8.62 -6.61 10.74
N GLY A 32 8.15 -6.96 9.54
CA GLY A 32 7.26 -8.11 9.29
C GLY A 32 6.02 -7.79 8.46
N ALA A 33 5.44 -6.60 8.63
CA ALA A 33 4.16 -6.25 7.99
C ALA A 33 4.20 -6.26 6.45
N VAL A 34 5.33 -5.86 5.86
CA VAL A 34 5.53 -5.91 4.39
C VAL A 34 5.56 -7.36 3.88
N ARG A 35 6.19 -8.28 4.64
CA ARG A 35 6.30 -9.69 4.26
C ARG A 35 4.94 -10.40 4.32
N ASP A 36 4.15 -10.09 5.34
CA ASP A 36 2.83 -10.69 5.53
C ASP A 36 1.86 -10.23 4.43
N VAL A 37 1.87 -8.93 4.08
CA VAL A 37 1.07 -8.40 2.97
C VAL A 37 1.49 -9.01 1.63
N ALA A 38 2.80 -9.16 1.37
CA ALA A 38 3.28 -9.80 0.15
C ALA A 38 2.79 -11.25 0.03
N THR A 39 2.75 -11.98 1.15
CA THR A 39 2.21 -13.34 1.23
C THR A 39 0.71 -13.35 0.93
N GLN A 40 -0.06 -12.48 1.59
CA GLN A 40 -1.52 -12.39 1.38
C GLN A 40 -1.91 -12.02 -0.05
N ILE A 41 -1.18 -11.10 -0.70
CA ILE A 41 -1.42 -10.75 -2.10
C ILE A 41 -1.16 -11.96 -3.01
N ARG A 42 -0.04 -12.66 -2.80
CA ARG A 42 0.30 -13.86 -3.58
C ARG A 42 -0.77 -14.94 -3.44
N ASP A 43 -1.18 -15.21 -2.21
CA ASP A 43 -2.20 -16.23 -1.92
C ASP A 43 -3.56 -15.84 -2.50
N GLY A 44 -3.95 -14.57 -2.37
CA GLY A 44 -5.18 -14.05 -2.97
C GLY A 44 -5.21 -14.16 -4.50
N LEU A 45 -4.10 -13.87 -5.18
CA LEU A 45 -3.98 -14.03 -6.63
C LEU A 45 -4.02 -15.51 -7.07
N LEU A 46 -3.33 -16.39 -6.35
CA LEU A 46 -3.34 -17.83 -6.62
C LEU A 46 -4.75 -18.40 -6.39
N GLN A 47 -5.43 -18.00 -5.32
CA GLN A 47 -6.77 -18.44 -5.02
C GLN A 47 -7.78 -17.94 -6.06
N ALA A 48 -7.70 -16.67 -6.46
CA ALA A 48 -8.52 -16.11 -7.54
C ALA A 48 -8.30 -16.86 -8.86
N SER A 49 -7.06 -17.23 -9.18
CA SER A 49 -6.73 -17.98 -10.40
C SER A 49 -7.22 -19.43 -10.36
N SER A 50 -7.29 -20.04 -9.18
CA SER A 50 -7.75 -21.42 -8.99
C SER A 50 -9.27 -21.58 -8.94
N SER A 51 -10.00 -20.48 -8.70
CA SER A 51 -11.45 -20.48 -8.47
C SER A 51 -12.26 -20.31 -9.77
N ASN A 52 -11.65 -20.53 -10.92
CA ASN A 52 -12.24 -20.41 -12.27
C ASN A 52 -12.10 -21.73 -13.04
#